data_AF-B4WNG0-F1
#
_entry.id   AF-B4WNG0-F1
#
_cell.length_a   1.000
_cell.length_b   1.000
_cell.length_c   1.000
_cell.angle_alpha   90.00
_cell.angle_beta   90.00
_cell.angle_gamma   90.00
#
_symmetry.space_group_name_H-M   'P 1'
#
loop_
_entity.id
_entity.type
_entity.pdbx_description
1 polymer ?
#
loop_
_entity_poly.entity_id
_entity_poly.type
_entity_poly.pdbx_seq_one_letter_code
_entity_poly.pdbx_strand_id
1 'polypeptide(L)' 'MLTDRINTLSKHLQKNKKDYSSRRGLLRMIGQRKRLLAYLMKKDAERYRELIKKLGIRR' A
#
# COMPACT_ATOMS: atom_id res chain seq x y z
N MET A 1 -3.11 -0.38 9.63
CA MET A 1 -3.50 1.02 9.37
C MET A 1 -3.15 1.52 7.95
N LEU A 2 -1.91 1.42 7.45
CA LEU A 2 -1.57 1.96 6.11
C LEU A 2 -2.26 1.22 4.94
N THR A 3 -2.25 -0.12 4.94
CA THR A 3 -2.90 -0.93 3.89
C THR A 3 -4.41 -0.71 3.85
N ASP A 4 -5.04 -0.60 5.02
CA ASP A 4 -6.47 -0.32 5.14
C ASP A 4 -6.83 1.05 4.54
N ARG A 5 -6.08 2.11 4.88
CA ARG A 5 -6.25 3.44 4.27
C ARG A 5 -6.07 3.43 2.75
N ILE A 6 -5.10 2.68 2.22
CA ILE A 6 -4.90 2.51 0.77
C ILE A 6 -6.14 1.87 0.13
N ASN A 7 -6.70 0.83 0.75
CA ASN A 7 -7.88 0.14 0.23
C ASN A 7 -9.12 1.04 0.25
N THR A 8 -9.35 1.76 1.35
CA THR A 8 -10.47 2.71 1.49
C THR A 8 -10.37 3.85 0.48
N LEU A 9 -9.18 4.45 0.33
CA LEU A 9 -8.97 5.54 -0.63
C LEU A 9 -9.05 5.04 -2.09
N SER A 10 -8.60 3.82 -2.36
CA SER A 10 -8.76 3.20 -3.68
C SER A 10 -10.25 3.05 -4.05
N LYS A 11 -11.09 2.56 -3.13
CA LYS A 11 -12.55 2.48 -3.32
C LYS A 11 -13.18 3.87 -3.52
N HIS A 12 -12.74 4.87 -2.75
CA HIS A 12 -13.21 6.24 -2.90
C HIS A 12 -12.92 6.81 -4.30
N LEU A 13 -11.71 6.59 -4.82
CA LEU A 13 -11.29 7.10 -6.14
C LEU A 13 -11.94 6.39 -7.32
N GLN A 14 -12.45 5.16 -7.14
CA GLN A 14 -13.25 4.49 -8.17
C GLN A 14 -14.55 5.25 -8.47
N LYS A 15 -15.18 5.81 -7.42
CA LYS A 15 -16.36 6.68 -7.55
C LYS A 15 -15.98 8.10 -7.97
N ASN A 16 -14.86 8.61 -7.45
CA ASN A 16 -14.40 9.99 -7.67
C ASN A 16 -13.22 10.06 -8.66
N LYS A 17 -13.47 9.72 -9.93
CA LYS A 17 -12.41 9.63 -10.95
C LYS A 17 -11.63 10.94 -11.20
N LYS A 18 -12.26 12.08 -10.91
CA LYS A 18 -11.69 13.43 -11.10
C LYS A 18 -10.94 13.97 -9.87
N ASP A 19 -10.88 13.23 -8.76
CA ASP A 19 -10.11 13.65 -7.58
C ASP A 19 -8.62 13.31 -7.76
N TYR A 20 -7.89 14.24 -8.37
CA TYR A 20 -6.45 14.11 -8.63
C TYR A 20 -5.60 14.37 -7.37
N SER A 21 -6.08 15.21 -6.45
CA SER A 21 -5.38 15.54 -5.21
C SER A 21 -5.27 14.33 -4.29
N SER A 22 -6.38 13.61 -4.09
CA SER A 22 -6.41 12.37 -3.32
C SER A 22 -5.65 11.24 -4.03
N ARG A 23 -5.70 11.17 -5.37
CA ARG A 23 -4.88 10.21 -6.14
C ARG A 23 -3.38 10.42 -5.91
N ARG A 24 -2.92 11.66 -5.86
CA ARG A 24 -1.51 11.97 -5.52
C ARG A 24 -1.17 11.53 -4.09
N GLY A 25 -2.09 11.71 -3.13
CA GLY A 25 -1.94 11.19 -1.76
C GLY A 25 -1.84 9.66 -1.73
N LEU A 26 -2.69 8.98 -2.49
CA LEU A 26 -2.67 7.52 -2.63
C LEU A 26 -1.32 7.02 -3.15
N LEU A 27 -0.79 7.64 -4.20
CA LEU A 27 0.52 7.27 -4.76
C LEU A 27 1.65 7.43 -3.75
N ARG A 28 1.63 8.49 -2.93
CA ARG A 28 2.60 8.67 -1.83
C ARG A 28 2.51 7.55 -0.79
N MET A 29 1.30 7.17 -0.38
CA MET A 29 1.10 6.07 0.58
C MET A 29 1.56 4.71 0.02
N ILE A 30 1.28 4.44 -1.26
CA ILE A 30 1.76 3.22 -1.94
C ILE A 30 3.30 3.21 -1.99
N GLY A 31 3.93 4.33 -2.34
CA GLY A 31 5.39 4.45 -2.36
C GLY A 31 6.01 4.26 -0.98
N GLN A 32 5.41 4.83 0.08
CA GLN A 32 5.85 4.60 1.45
C GLN A 32 5.74 3.12 1.84
N ARG A 33 4.61 2.46 1.54
CA ARG A 33 4.43 1.02 1.79
C ARG A 33 5.50 0.20 1.07
N LYS A 34 5.79 0.51 -0.20
CA LYS A 34 6.81 -0.18 -1.00
C LYS A 34 8.21 -0.04 -0.35
N ARG A 35 8.58 1.15 0.11
CA ARG A 35 9.87 1.38 0.79
C ARG A 35 9.98 0.59 2.10
N LEU A 36 8.92 0.57 2.92
CA LEU A 36 8.88 -0.19 4.17
C LEU A 36 8.98 -1.70 3.92
N LEU A 37 8.27 -2.22 2.91
CA LEU A 37 8.34 -3.62 2.52
C LEU A 37 9.71 -4.01 1.97
N ALA A 38 10.34 -3.14 1.17
CA ALA A 38 11.71 -3.38 0.69
C ALA A 38 12.73 -3.38 1.83
N TYR A 39 12.56 -2.49 2.82
CA TYR A 39 13.38 -2.49 4.03
C TYR A 39 13.20 -3.80 4.83
N LEU A 40 11.94 -4.21 5.04
CA LEU A 40 11.64 -5.46 5.74
C LEU A 40 12.23 -6.67 5.01
N MET A 41 12.09 -6.74 3.67
CA MET A 41 12.66 -7.82 2.87
C MET A 41 14.19 -7.92 3.00
N LYS A 42 14.90 -6.79 3.13
CA LYS A 42 16.36 -6.76 3.35
C LYS A 42 16.76 -7.21 4.76
N LYS A 43 15.92 -6.94 5.75
CA LYS A 43 16.17 -7.29 7.16
C LYS A 43 15.77 -8.73 7.48
N ASP A 44 14.62 -9.17 6.97
CA ASP A 44 14.00 -10.44 7.28
C ASP A 44 13.05 -10.86 6.14
N ALA A 45 13.49 -11.85 5.35
CA ALA A 45 12.75 -12.34 4.20
C ALA A 45 11.56 -13.24 4.58
N GLU A 46 11.59 -13.92 5.73
CA GLU A 46 10.47 -14.74 6.21
C GLU A 46 9.33 -13.84 6.69
N ARG A 47 9.65 -12.85 7.53
CA ARG A 47 8.67 -11.89 8.04
C ARG A 47 8.05 -11.04 6.94
N TYR A 48 8.82 -10.73 5.88
CA TYR A 48 8.27 -10.14 4.67
C TYR A 48 7.24 -11.05 3.99
N ARG A 49 7.56 -12.33 3.78
CA ARG A 49 6.66 -13.32 3.15
C ARG A 49 5.37 -13.53 3.94
N GLU A 50 5.47 -13.65 5.26
CA GLU A 50 4.31 -13.73 6.14
C GLU A 50 3.43 -12.48 6.06
N LEU A 51 4.06 -11.30 6.09
CA LEU A 51 3.34 -10.02 6.07
C LEU A 51 2.60 -9.80 4.75
N ILE A 52 3.23 -10.08 3.60
CA ILE A 52 2.55 -9.94 2.29
C ILE A 52 1.41 -10.94 2.15
N LYS A 53 1.56 -12.17 2.67
CA LYS A 53 0.51 -13.19 2.66
C LYS A 53 -0.66 -12.78 3.53
N LYS A 54 -0.39 -12.30 4.75
CA LYS A 54 -1.41 -11.80 5.69
C LYS A 54 -2.18 -10.60 5.14
N LEU A 55 -1.50 -9.72 4.41
CA LEU A 55 -2.11 -8.50 3.85
C LEU A 55 -2.69 -8.70 2.43
N GLY A 56 -2.51 -9.87 1.81
CA GLY A 56 -2.98 -10.14 0.44
C GLY A 56 -2.37 -9.24 -0.63
N ILE A 57 -1.16 -8.71 -0.39
CA ILE A 57 -0.50 -7.78 -1.32
C ILE A 57 0.16 -8.60 -2.43
N ARG A 58 -0.32 -8.45 -3.67
CA ARG A 58 0.32 -9.05 -4.86
C ARG A 58 1.54 -8.22 -5.28
N ARG A 59 2.60 -8.92 -5.68
CA ARG A 59 3.87 -8.35 -6.13
C ARG A 59 3.75 -7.80 -7.54
#